data_AF-A0A7J4UAZ8-F1
#
_entry.id   AF-A0A7J4UAZ8-F1
#
_cell.length_a   1.000
_cell.length_b   1.000
_cell.length_c   1.000
_cell.angle_alpha   90.00
_cell.angle_beta   90.00
_cell.angle_gamma   90.00
#
_symmetry.space_group_name_H-M   'P 1'
#
loop_
_entity.id
_entity.type
_entity.pdbx_description
1 polymer ?
#
loop_
_entity_poly.entity_id
_entity_poly.type
_entity_poly.pdbx_seq_one_letter_code
_entity_poly.pdbx_strand_id
1 'polypeptide(L)'
;MASTNLMDTIYTLDLWGLTDVLLPFLLVFIVTYAILQKTKVLGNTTENKPRKNLNLGMAVILGLMVVIPHVLQLVPPEKDPITIMNRALPEVSMVIIAVIMALLLIGLFGGEAKWVSSKASGWIAIIAFLIVIWIFAGAANPNIPLGFLDDLSEQTIALIVVILIFGILIWFITRDEEDVRQRQDREGFTEQIAKLFGGRGG
;
A
#
# COMPACT_ATOMS: atom_id res chain seq x y z
N MET A 1 29.67 37.20 -7.36
CA MET A 1 28.47 37.22 -6.49
C MET A 1 27.82 35.88 -6.65
N ALA A 2 27.90 35.01 -5.64
CA ALA A 2 27.24 33.71 -5.70
C ALA A 2 25.74 33.97 -5.67
N SER A 3 25.04 33.78 -6.79
CA SER A 3 23.62 33.48 -6.75
C SER A 3 23.54 32.10 -6.11
N THR A 4 23.47 32.06 -4.78
CA THR A 4 23.25 30.83 -4.01
C THR A 4 21.87 30.31 -4.37
N ASN A 5 21.80 29.55 -5.46
CA ASN A 5 20.62 28.78 -5.80
C ASN A 5 20.39 27.79 -4.66
N LEU A 6 19.13 27.56 -4.29
CA LEU A 6 18.77 26.58 -3.29
C LEU A 6 19.35 25.21 -3.65
N MET A 7 19.37 24.87 -4.95
CA MET A 7 19.97 23.65 -5.47
C MET A 7 21.46 23.55 -5.16
N ASP A 8 22.23 24.61 -5.40
CA ASP A 8 23.68 24.64 -5.11
C ASP A 8 23.95 24.54 -3.60
N THR A 9 23.07 25.14 -2.80
CA THR A 9 23.16 25.07 -1.33
C THR A 9 22.89 23.65 -0.84
N ILE A 10 21.83 23.01 -1.33
CA ILE A 10 21.49 21.61 -1.00
C ILE A 10 22.62 20.67 -1.43
N TYR A 11 23.14 20.84 -2.64
CA TYR A 11 24.25 20.02 -3.15
C TYR A 11 25.53 20.20 -2.32
N THR A 12 25.82 21.42 -1.87
CA THR A 12 26.98 21.68 -1.00
C THR A 12 26.81 21.01 0.37
N LEU A 13 25.61 21.01 0.95
CA LEU A 13 25.31 20.33 2.21
C LEU A 13 25.44 18.80 2.08
N ASP A 14 25.01 18.26 0.94
CA ASP A 14 25.15 16.84 0.61
C ASP A 14 26.63 16.43 0.48
N LEU A 15 27.43 17.22 -0.25
CA LEU A 15 28.88 17.01 -0.37
C LEU A 15 29.63 17.05 0.96
N TRP A 16 29.12 17.78 1.95
CA TRP A 16 29.69 17.82 3.31
C TRP A 16 29.27 16.61 4.17
N GLY A 17 28.51 15.67 3.61
CA GLY A 17 28.01 14.49 4.30
C GLY A 17 26.93 14.82 5.32
N LEU A 18 26.32 16.01 5.26
CA LEU A 18 25.29 16.40 6.22
C LEU A 18 24.09 15.45 6.10
N THR A 19 23.65 15.15 4.88
CA THR A 19 22.55 14.22 4.62
C THR A 19 22.86 12.82 5.16
N ASP A 20 24.05 12.32 4.87
CA ASP A 20 24.49 10.96 5.22
C ASP A 20 24.69 10.74 6.73
N VAL A 21 24.97 11.81 7.49
CA VAL A 21 25.11 11.73 8.96
C VAL A 21 23.80 12.11 9.64
N LEU A 22 23.20 13.23 9.27
CA LEU A 22 22.11 13.86 10.01
C LEU A 22 20.78 13.12 9.83
N LEU A 23 20.45 12.66 8.61
CA LEU A 23 19.20 11.94 8.39
C LEU A 23 19.14 10.61 9.18
N PRO A 24 20.13 9.70 9.07
CA PRO A 24 20.07 8.47 9.84
C PRO A 24 20.21 8.72 11.34
N PHE A 25 20.95 9.75 11.77
CA PHE A 25 20.99 10.15 13.17
C PHE A 25 19.62 10.55 13.70
N LEU A 26 18.93 11.46 13.00
CA LEU A 26 17.59 11.89 13.41
C LEU A 26 16.61 10.73 13.43
N LEU A 27 16.69 9.82 12.46
CA LEU A 27 15.85 8.64 12.40
C LEU A 27 16.00 7.77 13.66
N VAL A 28 17.23 7.34 13.98
CA VAL A 28 17.49 6.49 15.15
C VAL A 28 17.17 7.26 16.44
N PHE A 29 17.63 8.50 16.55
CA PHE A 29 17.38 9.36 17.71
C PHE A 29 15.89 9.50 18.02
N ILE A 30 15.06 9.84 17.01
CA ILE A 30 13.62 10.04 17.20
C ILE A 30 12.94 8.74 17.61
N VAL A 31 13.25 7.63 16.94
CA VAL A 31 12.65 6.32 17.24
C VAL A 31 13.02 5.87 18.65
N THR A 32 14.30 5.92 19.01
CA THR A 32 14.77 5.55 20.35
C THR A 32 14.18 6.46 21.41
N TYR A 33 14.19 7.79 21.20
CA TYR A 33 13.59 8.74 22.14
C TYR A 33 12.10 8.49 22.33
N ALA A 34 11.35 8.28 21.24
CA ALA A 34 9.92 7.99 21.30
C ALA A 34 9.62 6.69 22.06
N ILE A 35 10.41 5.63 21.84
CA ILE A 35 10.28 4.37 22.56
C ILE A 35 10.56 4.57 24.05
N LEU A 36 11.68 5.21 24.41
CA LEU A 36 12.04 5.49 25.81
C LEU A 36 10.95 6.33 26.52
N GLN A 37 10.33 7.27 25.80
CA GLN A 37 9.24 8.08 26.34
C GLN A 37 7.94 7.29 26.53
N LYS A 38 7.61 6.42 25.58
CA LYS A 38 6.39 5.61 25.64
C LYS A 38 6.49 4.52 26.71
N THR A 39 7.66 3.90 26.87
CA THR A 39 7.88 2.78 27.80
C THR A 39 8.22 3.22 29.21
N LYS A 40 8.71 4.46 29.41
CA LYS A 40 9.11 4.99 30.73
C LYS A 40 10.21 4.14 31.40
N VAL A 41 11.07 3.49 30.60
CA VAL A 41 12.04 2.50 31.11
C VAL A 41 13.07 3.10 32.07
N LEU A 42 13.45 4.37 31.90
CA LEU A 42 14.38 5.08 32.80
C LEU A 42 13.69 5.65 34.05
N GLY A 43 12.47 5.18 34.33
CA GLY A 43 11.66 5.60 35.45
C GLY A 43 10.84 6.86 35.21
N ASN A 44 10.05 7.19 36.22
CA ASN A 44 9.17 8.34 36.23
C ASN A 44 9.66 9.43 37.19
N THR A 45 9.27 10.66 36.93
CA THR A 45 9.26 11.75 37.91
C THR A 45 8.16 11.50 38.94
N THR A 46 8.20 12.21 40.07
CA THR A 46 7.16 12.22 41.13
C THR A 46 5.74 12.38 40.58
N GLU A 47 5.58 13.08 39.46
CA GLU A 47 4.29 13.29 38.77
C GLU A 47 3.91 12.19 37.77
N ASN A 48 4.54 11.00 37.83
CA ASN A 48 4.34 9.88 36.88
C ASN A 48 4.62 10.25 35.40
N LYS A 49 5.38 11.32 35.16
CA LYS A 49 5.85 11.75 33.84
C LYS A 49 7.20 11.10 33.53
N PRO A 50 7.51 10.77 32.27
CA PRO A 50 8.80 10.20 31.94
C PRO A 50 9.93 11.24 32.07
N ARG A 51 11.14 10.77 32.40
CA ARG A 51 12.32 11.62 32.57
C ARG A 51 12.91 12.06 31.22
N LYS A 52 12.41 13.18 30.70
CA LYS A 52 12.75 13.69 29.35
C LYS A 52 14.25 13.92 29.14
N ASN A 53 14.96 14.46 30.12
CA ASN A 53 16.40 14.73 30.04
C ASN A 53 17.23 13.44 29.91
N LEU A 54 16.91 12.41 30.71
CA LEU A 54 17.60 11.11 30.62
C LEU A 54 17.28 10.40 29.32
N ASN A 55 16.01 10.39 28.92
CA ASN A 55 15.58 9.80 27.65
C ASN A 55 16.24 10.50 26.45
N LEU A 56 16.37 11.83 26.49
CA LEU A 56 17.06 12.62 25.47
C LEU A 56 18.54 12.24 25.40
N GLY A 57 19.25 12.26 26.54
CA GLY A 57 20.67 11.91 26.58
C GLY A 57 20.95 10.49 26.09
N MET A 58 20.14 9.52 26.53
CA MET A 58 20.26 8.13 26.07
C MET A 58 19.99 7.98 24.57
N ALA A 59 18.95 8.65 24.05
CA ALA A 59 18.65 8.61 22.63
C ALA A 59 19.77 9.23 21.77
N VAL A 60 20.40 10.32 22.23
CA VAL A 60 21.56 10.91 21.54
C VAL A 60 22.74 9.94 21.52
N ILE A 61 23.08 9.33 22.67
CA ILE A 61 24.19 8.38 22.76
C ILE A 61 23.95 7.17 21.85
N LEU A 62 22.76 6.58 21.90
CA LEU A 62 22.40 5.43 21.07
C LEU A 62 22.35 5.79 19.59
N GLY A 63 21.81 6.97 19.25
CA GLY A 63 21.81 7.47 17.87
C GLY A 63 23.23 7.61 17.32
N LEU A 64 24.13 8.26 18.06
CA LEU A 64 25.54 8.40 17.66
C LEU A 64 26.25 7.04 17.57
N MET A 65 25.97 6.12 18.50
CA MET A 65 26.56 4.78 18.51
C MET A 65 26.20 3.95 17.27
N VAL A 66 25.03 4.20 16.67
CA VAL A 66 24.59 3.53 15.44
C VAL A 66 25.09 4.25 14.17
N VAL A 67 25.09 5.58 14.18
CA VAL A 67 25.45 6.39 12.99
C VAL A 67 26.94 6.44 12.73
N ILE A 68 27.77 6.54 13.76
CA ILE A 68 29.23 6.65 13.58
C ILE A 68 29.78 5.44 12.81
N PRO A 69 29.46 4.17 13.17
CA PRO A 69 29.92 3.02 12.40
C PRO A 69 29.40 2.97 10.96
N HIS A 70 28.18 3.47 10.70
CA HIS A 70 27.60 3.57 9.36
C HIS A 70 28.37 4.55 8.46
N VAL A 71 28.57 5.78 8.95
CA VAL A 71 29.26 6.84 8.21
C VAL A 71 30.73 6.48 7.97
N LEU A 72 31.38 5.88 8.96
CA LEU A 72 32.77 5.43 8.85
C LEU A 72 32.92 4.10 8.09
N GLN A 73 31.82 3.49 7.63
CA GLN A 73 31.80 2.22 6.92
C GLN A 73 32.54 1.09 7.67
N LEU A 74 32.46 1.11 9.01
CA LEU A 74 33.10 0.11 9.88
C LEU A 74 32.36 -1.24 9.86
N VAL A 75 31.13 -1.25 9.34
CA VAL A 75 30.26 -2.41 9.25
C VAL A 75 29.92 -2.66 7.78
N PRO A 76 29.98 -3.91 7.28
CA PRO A 76 29.53 -4.23 5.94
C PRO A 76 28.06 -3.81 5.72
N PRO A 77 27.66 -3.34 4.53
CA PRO A 77 26.31 -2.84 4.27
C PRO A 77 25.18 -3.83 4.61
N GLU A 78 25.46 -5.14 4.52
CA GLU A 78 24.51 -6.20 4.84
C GLU A 78 24.19 -6.33 6.35
N LYS A 79 25.10 -5.85 7.20
CA LYS A 79 24.98 -5.90 8.68
C LYS A 79 24.74 -4.53 9.30
N ASP A 80 24.63 -3.50 8.47
CA ASP A 80 24.46 -2.14 8.90
C ASP A 80 23.00 -1.85 9.26
N PRO A 81 22.69 -1.52 10.53
CA PRO A 81 21.32 -1.25 10.96
C PRO A 81 20.64 -0.14 10.18
N ILE A 82 21.36 0.91 9.79
CA ILE A 82 20.79 2.06 9.07
C ILE A 82 20.43 1.64 7.64
N THR A 83 21.31 0.90 6.98
CA THR A 83 21.03 0.38 5.63
C THR A 83 19.85 -0.59 5.65
N ILE A 84 19.76 -1.46 6.66
CA ILE A 84 18.63 -2.37 6.84
C ILE A 84 17.33 -1.57 7.08
N MET A 85 17.35 -0.56 7.95
CA MET A 85 16.19 0.30 8.20
C MET A 85 15.73 1.03 6.95
N ASN A 86 16.65 1.62 6.18
CA ASN A 86 16.29 2.34 4.95
C ASN A 86 15.68 1.43 3.88
N ARG A 87 16.04 0.13 3.87
CA ARG A 87 15.39 -0.87 3.02
C ARG A 87 14.05 -1.35 3.60
N ALA A 88 13.97 -1.53 4.91
CA ALA A 88 12.77 -2.07 5.56
C ALA A 88 11.63 -1.04 5.70
N LEU A 89 11.93 0.24 5.87
CA LEU A 89 10.92 1.29 6.08
C LEU A 89 9.93 1.40 4.91
N PRO A 90 10.37 1.50 3.64
CA PRO A 90 9.46 1.49 2.50
C PRO A 90 8.60 0.23 2.44
N GLU A 91 9.18 -0.94 2.68
CA GLU A 91 8.47 -2.23 2.67
C GLU A 91 7.37 -2.28 3.73
N VAL A 92 7.69 -1.86 4.96
CA VAL A 92 6.70 -1.79 6.05
C VAL A 92 5.60 -0.77 5.73
N SER A 93 5.96 0.38 5.16
CA SER A 93 4.98 1.38 4.72
C SER A 93 4.04 0.82 3.65
N MET A 94 4.57 0.07 2.67
CA MET A 94 3.75 -0.61 1.66
C MET A 94 2.79 -1.60 2.31
N VAL A 95 3.25 -2.44 3.23
CA VAL A 95 2.39 -3.38 3.96
C VAL A 95 1.29 -2.66 4.74
N ILE A 96 1.60 -1.56 5.42
CA ILE A 96 0.60 -0.77 6.15
C ILE A 96 -0.47 -0.23 5.18
N ILE A 97 -0.06 0.32 4.03
CA ILE A 97 -0.97 0.82 3.01
C ILE A 97 -1.84 -0.32 2.45
N ALA A 98 -1.27 -1.50 2.22
CA ALA A 98 -2.00 -2.70 1.80
C ALA A 98 -3.10 -3.07 2.79
N VAL A 99 -2.76 -3.13 4.08
CA VAL A 99 -3.70 -3.45 5.16
C VAL A 99 -4.79 -2.39 5.26
N ILE A 100 -4.44 -1.11 5.16
CA ILE A 100 -5.44 -0.02 5.17
C ILE A 100 -6.38 -0.16 3.98
N MET A 101 -5.88 -0.42 2.77
CA MET A 101 -6.74 -0.61 1.59
C MET A 101 -7.64 -1.83 1.74
N ALA A 102 -7.14 -2.95 2.25
CA ALA A 102 -7.95 -4.12 2.54
C ALA A 102 -9.05 -3.81 3.57
N LEU A 103 -8.72 -3.12 4.66
CA LEU A 103 -9.70 -2.69 5.66
C LEU A 103 -10.74 -1.72 5.09
N LEU A 104 -10.35 -0.82 4.19
CA LEU A 104 -11.27 0.07 3.49
C LEU A 104 -12.23 -0.69 2.57
N LEU A 105 -11.74 -1.68 1.82
CA LEU A 105 -12.59 -2.54 0.99
C LEU A 105 -13.57 -3.35 1.85
N ILE A 106 -13.09 -3.95 2.93
CA ILE A 106 -13.94 -4.68 3.89
C ILE A 106 -14.95 -3.73 4.53
N GLY A 107 -14.55 -2.52 4.92
CA GLY A 107 -15.46 -1.53 5.48
C GLY A 107 -16.52 -1.03 4.49
N LEU A 108 -16.11 -0.79 3.24
CA LEU A 108 -16.97 -0.30 2.16
C LEU A 108 -17.99 -1.36 1.71
N PHE A 109 -17.55 -2.61 1.55
CA PHE A 109 -18.38 -3.69 1.03
C PHE A 109 -19.01 -4.57 2.12
N GLY A 110 -18.50 -4.54 3.35
CA GLY A 110 -18.95 -5.37 4.48
C GLY A 110 -19.92 -4.67 5.45
N GLY A 111 -20.15 -3.36 5.31
CA GLY A 111 -21.01 -2.58 6.20
C GLY A 111 -22.51 -2.89 6.11
N GLU A 112 -22.98 -3.51 5.04
CA GLU A 112 -24.39 -3.88 4.87
C GLU A 112 -24.54 -5.38 4.63
N ALA A 113 -24.78 -6.13 5.70
CA ALA A 113 -25.06 -7.57 5.67
C ALA A 113 -26.26 -7.97 4.77
N LYS A 114 -27.04 -7.01 4.25
CA LYS A 114 -28.12 -7.23 3.29
C LYS A 114 -27.63 -7.43 1.84
N TRP A 115 -26.43 -6.98 1.49
CA TRP A 115 -25.85 -7.17 0.15
C TRP A 115 -25.12 -8.53 -0.01
N VAL A 116 -24.87 -9.22 1.10
CA VAL A 116 -24.15 -10.51 1.17
C VAL A 116 -25.01 -11.72 0.76
N SER A 117 -26.33 -11.54 0.55
CA SER A 117 -27.23 -12.67 0.20
C SER A 117 -27.19 -13.04 -1.29
N SER A 118 -26.75 -12.13 -2.17
CA SER A 118 -26.49 -12.49 -3.56
C SER A 118 -25.09 -13.07 -3.65
N LYS A 119 -24.97 -14.29 -4.19
CA LYS A 119 -23.70 -15.01 -4.40
C LYS A 119 -22.62 -14.15 -5.08
N ALA A 120 -22.97 -13.04 -5.74
CA ALA A 120 -22.05 -12.12 -6.42
C ALA A 120 -21.18 -11.24 -5.50
N SER A 121 -21.64 -10.82 -4.31
CA SER A 121 -20.90 -9.83 -3.50
C SER A 121 -19.67 -10.38 -2.78
N GLY A 122 -19.70 -11.66 -2.39
CA GLY A 122 -18.53 -12.34 -1.81
C GLY A 122 -17.37 -12.50 -2.79
N TRP A 123 -17.66 -12.69 -4.09
CA TRP A 123 -16.61 -12.81 -5.13
C TRP A 123 -15.91 -11.48 -5.40
N ILE A 124 -16.62 -10.36 -5.29
CA ILE A 124 -16.02 -9.02 -5.50
C ILE A 124 -14.97 -8.72 -4.42
N ALA A 125 -15.25 -9.06 -3.16
CA ALA A 125 -14.28 -8.90 -2.07
C ALA A 125 -13.04 -9.78 -2.26
N ILE A 126 -13.21 -11.03 -2.73
CA ILE A 126 -12.10 -11.95 -3.03
C ILE A 126 -11.27 -11.42 -4.22
N ILE A 127 -11.91 -10.93 -5.28
CA ILE A 127 -11.23 -10.36 -6.45
C ILE A 127 -10.45 -9.10 -6.04
N ALA A 128 -11.04 -8.20 -5.26
CA ALA A 128 -10.37 -7.00 -4.79
C ALA A 128 -9.18 -7.34 -3.87
N PHE A 129 -9.33 -8.34 -3.00
CA PHE A 129 -8.24 -8.85 -2.17
C PHE A 129 -7.10 -9.45 -3.01
N LEU A 130 -7.42 -10.23 -4.05
CA LEU A 130 -6.43 -10.79 -4.98
C LEU A 130 -5.72 -9.70 -5.80
N ILE A 131 -6.43 -8.66 -6.23
CA ILE A 131 -5.85 -7.50 -6.92
C ILE A 131 -4.89 -6.74 -5.99
N VAL A 132 -5.26 -6.53 -4.72
CA VAL A 132 -4.37 -5.92 -3.73
C VAL A 132 -3.12 -6.78 -3.54
N ILE A 133 -3.27 -8.08 -3.30
CA ILE A 133 -2.12 -8.99 -3.19
C ILE A 133 -1.24 -8.94 -4.43
N TRP A 134 -1.84 -8.90 -5.62
CA TRP A 134 -1.11 -8.88 -6.88
C TRP A 134 -0.36 -7.56 -7.12
N ILE A 135 -0.96 -6.41 -6.78
CA ILE A 135 -0.30 -5.09 -6.84
C ILE A 135 0.90 -5.06 -5.87
N PHE A 136 0.73 -5.55 -4.64
CA PHE A 136 1.82 -5.55 -3.66
C PHE A 136 2.88 -6.59 -3.95
N ALA A 137 2.51 -7.75 -4.48
CA ALA A 137 3.47 -8.75 -4.93
C ALA A 137 4.37 -8.17 -6.05
N GLY A 138 3.77 -7.46 -7.02
CA GLY A 138 4.54 -6.77 -8.07
C GLY A 138 5.42 -5.63 -7.55
N ALA A 139 5.02 -4.95 -6.48
CA ALA A 139 5.79 -3.85 -5.88
C ALA A 139 6.93 -4.32 -4.96
N ALA A 140 6.75 -5.42 -4.23
CA ALA A 140 7.69 -5.89 -3.20
C ALA A 140 8.89 -6.67 -3.76
N ASN A 141 8.82 -7.20 -4.98
CA ASN A 141 9.96 -7.81 -5.65
C ASN A 141 9.67 -8.00 -7.16
N PRO A 142 10.49 -7.44 -8.08
CA PRO A 142 10.40 -7.75 -9.51
C PRO A 142 10.69 -9.23 -9.82
N ASN A 143 11.43 -9.92 -8.95
CA ASN A 143 11.91 -11.30 -9.15
C ASN A 143 11.09 -12.32 -8.36
N ILE A 144 9.76 -12.27 -8.45
CA ILE A 144 8.96 -13.44 -8.09
C ILE A 144 9.19 -14.47 -9.21
N PRO A 145 9.66 -15.70 -8.92
CA PRO A 145 9.91 -16.73 -9.93
C PRO A 145 8.57 -17.30 -10.42
N LEU A 146 7.78 -16.49 -11.09
CA LEU A 146 6.70 -16.92 -11.95
C LEU A 146 7.38 -17.22 -13.27
N GLY A 147 7.96 -18.42 -13.40
CA GLY A 147 8.78 -18.84 -14.56
C GLY A 147 8.09 -18.83 -15.94
N PHE A 148 6.91 -18.21 -16.04
CA PHE A 148 6.20 -17.90 -17.29
C PHE A 148 6.16 -16.38 -17.60
N LEU A 149 6.65 -15.50 -16.70
CA LEU A 149 6.64 -14.04 -16.84
C LEU A 149 8.05 -13.41 -16.87
N ASP A 150 9.11 -14.15 -16.51
CA ASP A 150 10.50 -13.64 -16.55
C ASP A 150 10.96 -13.23 -17.97
N ASP A 151 10.25 -13.69 -19.01
CA ASP A 151 10.55 -13.39 -20.42
C ASP A 151 9.80 -12.14 -20.94
N LEU A 152 8.93 -11.53 -20.11
CA LEU A 152 8.19 -10.32 -20.46
C LEU A 152 8.83 -9.10 -19.78
N SER A 153 9.31 -8.15 -20.59
CA SER A 153 9.86 -6.90 -20.06
C SER A 153 8.83 -6.16 -19.20
N GLU A 154 9.28 -5.42 -18.17
CA GLU A 154 8.42 -4.64 -17.25
C GLU A 154 7.42 -3.75 -17.99
N GLN A 155 7.81 -3.26 -19.16
CA GLN A 155 6.99 -2.43 -20.06
C GLN A 155 5.86 -3.23 -20.73
N THR A 156 6.11 -4.49 -21.07
CA THR A 156 5.12 -5.40 -21.67
C THR A 156 4.06 -5.80 -20.64
N ILE A 157 4.47 -6.04 -19.39
CA ILE A 157 3.56 -6.33 -18.29
C ILE A 157 2.65 -5.13 -18.04
N ALA A 158 3.20 -3.91 -17.93
CA ALA A 158 2.41 -2.69 -17.77
C ALA A 158 1.39 -2.50 -18.91
N LEU A 159 1.80 -2.74 -20.16
CA LEU A 159 0.92 -2.63 -21.33
C LEU A 159 -0.22 -3.66 -21.30
N ILE A 160 0.08 -4.93 -20.98
CA ILE A 160 -0.93 -6.00 -20.88
C ILE A 160 -1.95 -5.67 -19.79
N VAL A 161 -1.50 -5.16 -18.66
CA VAL A 161 -2.36 -4.78 -17.53
C VAL A 161 -3.28 -3.62 -17.90
N VAL A 162 -2.76 -2.61 -18.59
CA VAL A 162 -3.57 -1.49 -19.10
C VAL A 162 -4.63 -2.01 -20.07
N ILE A 163 -4.26 -2.87 -21.04
CA ILE A 163 -5.19 -3.46 -22.01
C ILE A 163 -6.28 -4.28 -21.30
N LEU A 164 -5.90 -5.05 -20.28
CA LEU A 164 -6.83 -5.90 -19.53
C LEU A 164 -7.81 -5.07 -18.71
N ILE A 165 -7.35 -4.03 -18.02
CA ILE A 165 -8.21 -3.09 -17.29
C ILE A 165 -9.15 -2.36 -18.26
N PHE A 166 -8.63 -1.91 -19.41
CA PHE A 166 -9.43 -1.24 -20.43
C PHE A 166 -10.50 -2.18 -21.02
N GLY A 167 -10.14 -3.44 -21.28
CA GLY A 167 -11.07 -4.47 -21.74
C GLY A 167 -12.18 -4.77 -20.72
N ILE A 168 -11.83 -4.85 -19.44
CA ILE A 168 -12.81 -5.02 -18.35
C ILE A 168 -13.70 -3.79 -18.23
N LEU A 169 -13.16 -2.57 -18.33
CA LEU A 169 -13.94 -1.34 -18.29
C LEU A 169 -14.91 -1.26 -19.47
N ILE A 170 -14.47 -1.58 -20.68
CA ILE A 170 -15.35 -1.66 -21.85
C ILE A 170 -16.43 -2.71 -21.61
N TRP A 171 -16.06 -3.93 -21.24
CA TRP A 171 -17.04 -4.99 -20.99
C TRP A 171 -18.05 -4.62 -19.90
N PHE A 172 -17.61 -3.95 -18.83
CA PHE A 172 -18.46 -3.47 -17.74
C PHE A 172 -19.41 -2.36 -18.21
N ILE A 173 -18.91 -1.36 -18.95
CA ILE A 173 -19.71 -0.24 -19.48
C ILE A 173 -20.71 -0.73 -20.54
N THR A 174 -20.35 -1.73 -21.34
CA THR A 174 -21.20 -2.22 -22.43
C THR A 174 -22.31 -3.16 -21.93
N ARG A 175 -22.25 -3.61 -20.68
CA ARG A 175 -23.19 -4.62 -20.15
C ARG A 175 -24.59 -4.10 -19.85
N ASP A 176 -24.77 -2.79 -19.72
CA ASP A 176 -26.03 -2.21 -19.23
C ASP A 176 -27.18 -2.18 -20.28
N GLU A 177 -26.93 -2.50 -21.56
CA GLU A 177 -27.97 -2.39 -22.61
C GLU A 177 -28.63 -3.72 -23.05
N GLU A 178 -28.00 -4.88 -22.84
CA GLU A 178 -28.50 -6.15 -23.39
C GLU A 178 -29.43 -6.94 -22.45
N ASP A 179 -29.20 -6.89 -21.14
CA ASP A 179 -29.96 -7.71 -20.16
C ASP A 179 -31.38 -7.15 -19.88
N VAL A 180 -31.64 -5.88 -20.18
CA VAL A 180 -32.94 -5.22 -19.95
C VAL A 180 -33.89 -5.42 -21.14
N ARG A 181 -33.38 -5.40 -22.39
CA ARG A 181 -34.20 -5.59 -23.60
C ARG A 181 -34.69 -7.02 -23.79
N GLN A 182 -33.86 -8.03 -23.48
CA GLN A 182 -34.24 -9.44 -23.67
C GLN A 182 -35.32 -9.94 -22.70
N ARG A 183 -35.45 -9.32 -21.51
CA ARG A 183 -36.52 -9.66 -20.55
C ARG A 183 -37.86 -9.07 -20.96
N GLN A 184 -37.87 -7.84 -21.49
CA GLN A 184 -39.09 -7.17 -21.96
C GLN A 184 -39.70 -7.87 -23.19
N ASP A 185 -38.88 -8.34 -24.13
CA ASP A 185 -39.38 -9.05 -25.32
C ASP A 185 -39.96 -10.44 -25.01
N ARG A 186 -39.42 -11.14 -24.00
CA ARG A 186 -39.94 -12.44 -23.58
C ARG A 186 -41.28 -12.34 -22.86
N GLU A 187 -41.45 -11.33 -21.99
CA GLU A 187 -42.70 -11.10 -21.29
C GLU A 187 -43.82 -10.67 -22.27
N GLY A 188 -43.52 -9.76 -23.21
CA GLY A 188 -44.46 -9.32 -24.23
C GLY A 188 -44.91 -10.43 -25.20
N PHE A 189 -44.01 -11.34 -25.57
CA PHE A 189 -44.33 -12.49 -26.42
C PHE A 189 -45.23 -13.51 -25.69
N THR A 190 -44.97 -13.77 -24.41
CA THR A 190 -45.80 -14.69 -23.61
C THR A 190 -47.20 -14.15 -23.34
N GLU A 191 -47.35 -12.85 -23.09
CA GLU A 191 -48.67 -12.23 -22.92
C GLU A 191 -49.50 -12.23 -24.21
N GLN A 192 -48.85 -12.04 -25.37
CA GLN A 192 -49.52 -12.11 -26.67
C GLN A 192 -49.98 -13.53 -27.00
N ILE A 193 -49.17 -14.56 -26.70
CA ILE A 193 -49.57 -15.97 -26.84
C ILE A 193 -50.70 -16.32 -25.87
N ALA A 194 -50.63 -15.89 -24.61
CA ALA A 194 -51.66 -16.16 -23.62
C ALA A 194 -53.02 -15.54 -24.02
N LYS A 195 -53.04 -14.33 -24.58
CA LYS A 195 -54.26 -13.70 -25.11
C LYS A 195 -54.80 -14.38 -26.37
N LEU A 196 -53.93 -14.92 -27.22
CA LEU A 196 -54.33 -15.62 -28.45
C LEU A 196 -54.94 -17.01 -28.18
N PHE A 197 -54.44 -17.71 -27.16
CA PHE A 197 -54.86 -19.08 -26.84
C PHE A 197 -55.83 -19.20 -25.65
N GLY A 198 -55.89 -18.20 -24.75
CA GLY A 198 -56.77 -18.22 -23.57
C GLY A 198 -58.19 -17.69 -23.79
N GLY A 199 -58.51 -17.20 -24.99
CA GLY A 199 -59.73 -16.45 -25.28
C GLY A 199 -60.78 -17.17 -26.14
N ARG A 200 -61.04 -18.47 -25.92
CA ARG A 200 -62.25 -19.13 -26.47
C ARG A 200 -62.57 -20.46 -25.76
N GLY A 201 -63.36 -20.36 -24.70
CA GLY A 201 -63.93 -21.51 -23.99
C GLY A 201 -65.29 -21.12 -23.42
N GLY A 202 -66.28 -21.03 -24.30
CA GLY A 202 -67.72 -20.99 -24.02
C GLY A 202 -68.39 -22.02 -24.91
#